data_AF-A0A7C3ABG8-F1
#
_entry.id   AF-A0A7C3ABG8-F1
#
_cell.length_a   1.000
_cell.length_b   1.000
_cell.length_c   1.000
_cell.angle_alpha   90.00
_cell.angle_beta   90.00
_cell.angle_gamma   90.00
#
_symmetry.space_group_name_H-M   'P 1'
#
loop_
_entity.id
_entity.type
_entity.pdbx_description
1 polymer ?
#
loop_
_entity_poly.entity_id
_entity_poly.type
_entity_poly.pdbx_seq_one_letter_code
_entity_poly.pdbx_strand_id
1 'polypeptide(L)' 'MQQRLEQVRFLEVTTAMLKYGVPFPVVPESTQIMNIIIPDMIHNALTGKMTVKEAANDAAEKIRALMKQRPS' A
#
# COMPACT_ATOMS: atom_id res chain seq x y z
N MET A 1 -13.72 12.21 22.23
CA MET A 1 -13.10 12.62 20.94
C MET A 1 -13.43 14.07 20.60
N GLN A 2 -14.66 14.54 20.83
CA GLN A 2 -15.09 15.92 20.50
C GLN A 2 -14.23 17.02 21.12
N GLN A 3 -13.93 16.99 22.43
CA GLN A 3 -13.02 17.96 23.05
C GLN A 3 -11.61 18.02 22.41
N ARG A 4 -11.12 16.91 21.83
CA ARG A 4 -9.81 16.88 21.13
C ARG A 4 -9.89 17.47 19.72
N LEU A 5 -11.02 17.34 19.04
CA LEU A 5 -11.26 17.89 17.70
C LEU A 5 -11.37 19.42 17.73
N GLU A 6 -11.94 19.98 18.81
CA GLU A 6 -12.08 21.42 19.00
C GLU A 6 -10.76 22.10 19.41
N GLN A 7 -9.90 21.39 20.16
CA GLN A 7 -8.61 21.93 20.63
C GLN A 7 -7.48 21.83 19.60
N VAL A 8 -7.51 20.82 18.71
CA VAL A 8 -6.46 20.59 17.72
C VAL A 8 -6.96 21.05 16.34
N ARG A 9 -6.50 22.23 15.92
CA ARG A 9 -6.80 22.77 14.59
C ARG A 9 -6.49 21.74 13.50
N PHE A 10 -7.43 21.56 12.58
CA PHE A 10 -7.36 20.64 11.45
C PHE A 10 -7.39 19.13 11.78
N LEU A 11 -7.59 18.73 13.04
CA LEU A 11 -7.72 17.31 13.40
C LEU A 11 -8.91 16.63 12.69
N GLU A 12 -9.99 17.38 12.50
CA GLU A 12 -11.13 16.98 11.67
C GLU A 12 -10.70 16.58 10.25
N VAL A 13 -9.88 17.42 9.59
CA VAL A 13 -9.44 17.21 8.21
C VAL A 13 -8.47 16.04 8.12
N THR A 14 -7.52 15.94 9.07
CA THR A 14 -6.53 14.86 9.08
C THR A 14 -7.14 13.51 9.44
N THR A 15 -8.21 13.48 10.23
CA THR A 15 -8.92 12.24 10.60
C THR A 15 -10.07 11.88 9.66
N ALA A 16 -10.52 12.80 8.81
CA ALA A 16 -11.58 12.54 7.83
C ALA A 16 -11.24 11.35 6.91
N MET A 17 -9.97 11.23 6.52
CA MET A 17 -9.51 10.16 5.63
C MET A 17 -9.48 8.77 6.29
N LEU A 18 -9.41 8.70 7.63
CA LEU A 18 -9.37 7.42 8.36
C LEU A 18 -10.66 6.60 8.19
N LYS A 19 -11.79 7.26 7.90
CA LYS A 19 -13.07 6.57 7.63
C LYS A 19 -13.05 5.76 6.34
N TYR A 20 -12.16 6.08 5.41
CA TYR A 20 -12.03 5.44 4.11
C TYR A 20 -10.76 4.57 4.00
N GLY A 21 -9.89 4.63 5.00
CA GLY A 21 -8.66 3.84 5.05
C GLY A 21 -8.94 2.36 5.31
N VAL A 22 -8.13 1.50 4.71
CA VAL A 22 -8.07 0.06 5.04
C VAL A 22 -6.81 -0.17 5.88
N PRO A 23 -6.88 -0.93 6.99
CA PRO A 23 -5.70 -1.23 7.78
C PRO A 23 -4.67 -1.98 6.95
N PHE A 24 -3.40 -1.65 7.19
CA PHE A 24 -2.31 -2.27 6.48
C PHE A 24 -2.16 -3.75 6.89
N PRO A 25 -1.92 -4.70 5.96
CA PRO A 25 -1.70 -6.10 6.30
C PRO A 25 -0.51 -6.31 7.26
N VAL A 26 -0.75 -6.98 8.37
CA VAL A 26 0.29 -7.29 9.37
C VAL A 26 0.94 -8.63 9.04
N VAL A 27 1.73 -8.67 7.96
CA VAL A 27 2.51 -9.85 7.54
C VAL A 27 3.99 -9.49 7.45
N PRO A 28 4.92 -10.44 7.72
CA PRO A 28 6.37 -10.17 7.66
C PRO A 28 6.85 -9.57 6.33
N GLU A 29 6.21 -9.96 5.24
CA GLU A 29 6.59 -9.60 3.87
C GLU A 29 6.11 -8.20 3.49
N SER A 30 5.28 -7.55 4.32
CA SER A 30 4.72 -6.22 4.10
C SER A 30 5.78 -5.17 3.74
N THR A 31 6.94 -5.21 4.41
CA THR A 31 8.05 -4.30 4.13
C THR A 31 8.59 -4.50 2.72
N GLN A 32 8.78 -5.75 2.28
CA GLN A 32 9.30 -6.05 0.94
C GLN A 32 8.27 -5.70 -0.14
N ILE A 33 6.99 -5.96 0.11
CA ILE A 33 5.90 -5.61 -0.81
C ILE A 33 5.87 -4.08 -1.02
N MET A 34 5.87 -3.30 0.05
CA MET A 34 5.69 -1.84 -0.04
C MET A 34 6.94 -1.06 -0.45
N ASN A 35 8.13 -1.57 -0.12
CA ASN A 35 9.36 -0.83 -0.42
C ASN A 35 9.97 -1.22 -1.76
N ILE A 36 9.66 -2.41 -2.29
CA ILE A 36 10.24 -2.92 -3.53
C ILE A 36 9.17 -3.17 -4.60
N ILE A 37 8.24 -4.10 -4.34
CA ILE A 37 7.35 -4.61 -5.40
C ILE A 37 6.38 -3.52 -5.89
N ILE A 38 5.77 -2.77 -4.97
CA ILE A 38 4.82 -1.69 -5.32
C ILE A 38 5.53 -0.50 -6.00
N PRO A 39 6.67 0.02 -5.49
CA PRO A 39 7.43 1.05 -6.20
C PRO A 39 7.87 0.64 -7.60
N ASP A 40 8.34 -0.60 -7.79
CA ASP A 40 8.73 -1.11 -9.10
C ASP A 40 7.54 -1.16 -10.08
N MET A 41 6.37 -1.60 -9.60
CA MET A 41 5.12 -1.58 -10.37
C MET A 41 4.80 -0.17 -10.85
N ILE A 42 4.82 0.80 -9.93
CA ILE A 42 4.51 2.20 -10.22
C ILE A 42 5.54 2.76 -11.21
N HIS A 43 6.83 2.50 -10.99
CA HIS A 43 7.90 2.94 -11.88
C HIS A 43 7.71 2.39 -13.29
N ASN A 44 7.46 1.08 -13.44
CA ASN A 44 7.28 0.45 -14.75
C ASN A 44 6.06 1.01 -15.50
N ALA A 45 4.96 1.25 -14.79
CA ALA A 45 3.75 1.85 -15.37
C ALA A 45 3.96 3.32 -15.77
N LEU A 46 4.57 4.13 -14.90
CA LEU A 46 4.75 5.57 -15.14
C LEU A 46 5.82 5.89 -16.19
N THR A 47 6.84 5.02 -16.34
CA THR A 47 7.87 5.17 -17.37
C THR A 47 7.46 4.58 -18.71
N GLY A 48 6.32 3.88 -18.79
CA GLY A 48 5.86 3.22 -20.01
C GLY A 48 6.66 1.97 -20.37
N LYS A 49 7.52 1.46 -19.47
CA LYS A 49 8.22 0.19 -19.66
C LYS A 49 7.26 -1.00 -19.72
N MET A 50 6.13 -0.90 -19.03
CA MET A 50 5.00 -1.82 -19.07
C MET A 50 3.69 -1.03 -19.14
N THR A 51 2.65 -1.62 -19.71
CA THR A 51 1.29 -1.08 -19.53
C THR A 51 0.86 -1.19 -18.06
N VAL A 52 -0.11 -0.38 -17.64
CA VAL A 52 -0.66 -0.43 -16.27
C VAL A 52 -1.10 -1.84 -15.89
N LYS A 53 -1.75 -2.55 -16.84
CA LYS A 53 -2.23 -3.92 -16.62
C LYS A 53 -1.07 -4.91 -16.45
N GLU A 54 -0.05 -4.83 -17.29
CA GLU A 54 1.13 -5.69 -17.20
C GLU A 54 1.90 -5.47 -15.90
N ALA A 55 2.14 -4.20 -15.53
CA ALA A 55 2.80 -3.87 -14.27
C ALA A 55 2.03 -4.41 -13.06
N ALA A 56 0.69 -4.24 -13.04
CA ALA A 56 -0.15 -4.76 -11.96
C ALA A 56 -0.14 -6.29 -11.89
N ASN A 57 -0.17 -6.98 -13.03
CA ASN A 57 -0.10 -8.44 -13.08
C ASN A 57 1.27 -8.96 -12.61
N ASP A 58 2.36 -8.36 -13.08
CA ASP A 58 3.73 -8.68 -12.66
C ASP A 58 3.92 -8.51 -11.14
N ALA A 59 3.43 -7.40 -10.59
CA ALA A 59 3.45 -7.17 -9.14
C ALA A 59 2.65 -8.23 -8.37
N ALA A 60 1.46 -8.59 -8.86
CA ALA A 60 0.61 -9.61 -8.23
C ALA A 60 1.29 -10.99 -8.24
N GLU A 61 1.96 -11.37 -9.34
CA GLU A 61 2.73 -12.61 -9.43
C GLU A 61 3.90 -12.63 -8.46
N LYS A 62 4.66 -11.53 -8.37
CA LYS A 62 5.78 -11.38 -7.42
C LYS A 62 5.32 -11.48 -5.97
N ILE A 63 4.20 -10.84 -5.61
CA ILE A 63 3.63 -10.93 -4.25
C ILE A 63 3.20 -12.38 -3.96
N ARG A 64 2.51 -13.05 -4.90
CA ARG A 64 2.11 -14.46 -4.72
C ARG A 64 3.31 -15.38 -4.56
N ALA A 65 4.37 -15.16 -5.33
CA ALA A 65 5.61 -15.93 -5.22
C ALA A 65 6.27 -15.72 -3.84
N LEU A 66 6.34 -14.47 -3.38
CA LEU A 66 6.87 -14.11 -2.06
C LEU A 66 6.07 -14.78 -0.93
N MET A 67 4.73 -14.75 -1.01
CA MET A 67 3.86 -15.39 -0.02
C MET A 67 4.01 -16.92 0.01
N LYS A 68 4.32 -17.55 -1.12
CA LYS A 68 4.53 -19.01 -1.21
C LYS A 68 5.86 -19.46 -0.62
N GLN A 69 6.85 -18.57 -0.49
CA GLN A 69 8.17 -18.90 0.07
C GLN A 69 8.14 -19.01 1.61
N ARG A 70 7.02 -18.68 2.24
CA ARG A 70 6.83 -18.84 3.68
C ARG A 70 6.74 -20.32 4.06
N PRO A 71 7.65 -20.86 4.90
CA PRO A 71 7.46 -22.18 5.48
C PRO A 71 6.26 -22.14 6.44
N SER A 72 5.42 -23.17 6.37
CA SER A 72 4.25 -23.39 7.24
C SER A 72 4.62 -23.51 8.70
#